data_AF-A0A2J7ZKA8-F1
#
_entry.id   AF-A0A2J7ZKA8-F1
#
_cell.length_a   1.000
_cell.length_b   1.000
_cell.length_c   1.000
_cell.angle_alpha   90.00
_cell.angle_beta   90.00
_cell.angle_gamma   90.00
#
_symmetry.space_group_name_H-M   'P 1'
#
loop_
_entity.id
_entity.type
_entity.pdbx_description
1 polymer ?
#
loop_
_entity_poly.entity_id
_entity_poly.type
_entity_poly.pdbx_seq_one_letter_code
_entity_poly.pdbx_strand_id
1 'polypeptide(L)'
;MAPSAQDPFYIIRQEIHDSVNELQQRMSRFHGLTATNPERKKIAQSVEEGCSSLAWQLNELDTAVDRASENPQRFNLTPEELSSRRRWIA
;
A
#
# COMPACT_ATOMS: atom_id res chain seq x y z
N MET A 1 -10.57 15.59 -25.13
CA MET A 1 -11.16 15.19 -23.84
C MET A 1 -10.03 14.52 -23.07
N ALA A 2 -9.50 15.17 -22.02
CA ALA A 2 -8.46 14.54 -21.20
C ALA A 2 -9.07 13.27 -20.57
N PRO A 3 -8.34 12.14 -20.53
CA PRO A 3 -8.82 10.98 -19.80
C PRO A 3 -9.09 11.42 -18.36
N SER A 4 -10.27 11.10 -17.85
CA SER A 4 -10.61 11.23 -16.44
C SER A 4 -9.52 10.49 -15.69
N ALA A 5 -8.52 11.22 -15.17
CA ALA A 5 -7.42 10.61 -14.46
C ALA A 5 -8.03 9.80 -13.32
N GLN A 6 -7.81 8.49 -13.31
CA GLN A 6 -8.18 7.65 -12.18
C GLN A 6 -7.64 8.34 -10.92
N ASP A 7 -8.51 8.49 -9.92
CA ASP A 7 -8.13 9.14 -8.66
C ASP A 7 -6.85 8.48 -8.12
N PRO A 8 -5.77 9.27 -7.91
CA PRO A 8 -4.47 8.73 -7.52
C PRO A 8 -4.52 7.84 -6.28
N PHE A 9 -5.48 8.08 -5.39
CA PHE A 9 -5.69 7.23 -4.22
C PHE A 9 -5.94 5.77 -4.61
N TYR A 10 -6.82 5.51 -5.58
CA TYR A 10 -7.18 4.15 -5.97
C TYR A 10 -6.09 3.45 -6.76
N ILE A 11 -5.27 4.20 -7.50
CA ILE A 11 -4.09 3.67 -8.17
C ILE A 11 -3.09 3.18 -7.12
N ILE A 12 -2.71 4.05 -6.19
CA ILE A 12 -1.73 3.74 -5.13
C ILE A 12 -2.28 2.61 -4.23
N ARG A 13 -3.59 2.62 -3.95
CA ARG A 13 -4.27 1.54 -3.22
C ARG A 13 -4.05 0.19 -3.88
N GLN A 14 -4.21 0.12 -5.20
CA GLN A 14 -3.99 -1.11 -5.96
C GLN A 14 -2.52 -1.52 -5.94
N GLU A 15 -1.60 -0.58 -6.13
CA GLU A 15 -0.15 -0.85 -6.07
C GLU A 15 0.30 -1.39 -4.69
N ILE A 16 -0.25 -0.83 -3.61
CA ILE A 16 -0.02 -1.32 -2.23
C ILE A 16 -0.58 -2.74 -2.10
N HIS A 17 -1.79 -2.99 -2.59
CA HIS A 17 -2.39 -4.32 -2.52
C HIS A 17 -1.57 -5.37 -3.28
N ASP A 18 -1.10 -5.04 -4.48
CA ASP A 18 -0.27 -5.92 -5.31
C ASP A 18 1.08 -6.20 -4.64
N SER A 19 1.69 -5.17 -4.04
CA SER A 19 2.93 -5.30 -3.27
C SER A 19 2.75 -6.19 -2.02
N VAL A 20 1.64 -6.04 -1.29
CA VAL A 20 1.30 -6.92 -0.16
C VAL A 20 1.17 -8.38 -0.63
N ASN A 21 0.45 -8.62 -1.73
CA ASN A 21 0.27 -9.95 -2.29
C ASN A 21 1.64 -10.57 -2.68
N GLU A 22 2.52 -9.79 -3.29
CA GLU A 22 3.86 -10.25 -3.65
C GLU A 22 4.71 -10.62 -2.42
N LEU A 23 4.68 -9.79 -1.37
CA LEU A 23 5.40 -10.07 -0.12
C LEU A 23 4.85 -11.30 0.61
N GLN A 24 3.53 -11.51 0.58
CA GLN A 24 2.91 -12.73 1.12
C GLN A 24 3.34 -14.00 0.36
N GLN A 25 3.46 -13.93 -0.97
CA GLN A 25 3.97 -15.04 -1.78
C GLN A 25 5.45 -15.33 -1.45
N ARG A 26 6.28 -14.29 -1.32
CA ARG A 26 7.67 -14.41 -0.88
C ARG A 26 7.76 -15.05 0.51
N MET A 27 6.95 -14.61 1.47
CA MET A 27 6.92 -15.18 2.82
C MET A 27 6.44 -16.64 2.83
N SER A 28 5.48 -16.99 1.99
CA SER A 28 5.04 -18.39 1.82
C SER A 28 6.19 -19.26 1.30
N ARG A 29 6.96 -18.76 0.34
CA ARG A 29 8.17 -19.42 -0.14
C ARG A 29 9.21 -19.56 0.97
N PHE A 30 9.45 -18.52 1.77
CA PHE A 30 10.36 -18.56 2.91
C PHE A 30 10.02 -19.70 3.89
N HIS A 31 8.74 -19.87 4.22
CA HIS A 31 8.28 -20.95 5.09
C HIS A 31 8.45 -22.35 4.48
N GLY A 32 8.37 -22.48 3.15
CA GLY A 32 8.62 -23.74 2.44
C GLY A 32 10.10 -24.13 2.34
N LEU A 33 11.04 -23.20 2.57
CA LEU A 33 12.47 -23.48 2.53
C LEU A 33 13.00 -24.00 3.88
N THR A 34 13.96 -24.92 3.83
CA THR A 34 14.70 -25.36 5.01
C THR A 34 15.54 -24.22 5.60
N ALA A 35 15.81 -24.27 6.91
CA ALA A 35 16.56 -23.22 7.61
C ALA A 35 17.99 -23.02 7.07
N THR A 36 18.60 -24.07 6.51
CA THR A 36 19.95 -24.04 5.92
C THR A 36 19.99 -23.49 4.50
N ASN A 37 18.83 -23.25 3.87
CA ASN A 37 18.79 -22.77 2.50
C ASN A 37 19.28 -21.29 2.46
N PRO A 38 20.34 -20.97 1.69
CA PRO A 38 20.89 -19.61 1.62
C PRO A 38 19.90 -18.59 1.04
N GLU A 39 18.91 -19.04 0.26
CA GLU A 39 17.85 -18.19 -0.28
C GLU A 39 16.92 -17.65 0.81
N ARG A 40 16.79 -18.38 1.93
CA ARG A 40 15.93 -17.99 3.05
C ARG A 40 16.31 -16.63 3.62
N LYS A 41 17.62 -16.34 3.75
CA LYS A 41 18.12 -15.02 4.20
C LYS A 41 17.77 -13.90 3.22
N LYS A 42 17.90 -14.15 1.91
CA LYS A 42 17.59 -13.16 0.86
C LYS A 42 16.10 -12.82 0.84
N ILE A 43 15.24 -13.83 0.95
CA ILE A 43 13.79 -13.62 1.00
C ILE A 43 13.40 -12.84 2.26
N ALA A 44 13.95 -13.18 3.43
CA ALA A 44 13.68 -12.44 4.66
C ALA A 44 14.02 -10.95 4.53
N GLN A 45 15.22 -10.64 4.03
CA GLN A 45 15.66 -9.26 3.80
C GLN A 45 14.73 -8.53 2.82
N SER A 46 14.39 -9.16 1.69
CA SER A 46 13.48 -8.57 0.70
C SER A 46 12.08 -8.32 1.27
N VAL A 47 11.59 -9.20 2.15
CA VAL A 47 10.29 -8.99 2.80
C VAL A 47 10.35 -7.86 3.82
N GLU A 48 11.42 -7.75 4.60
CA GLU A 48 11.64 -6.67 5.56
C GLU A 48 11.72 -5.29 4.87
N GLU A 49 12.49 -5.20 3.79
CA GLU A 49 12.59 -3.99 2.96
C GLU A 49 11.24 -3.63 2.34
N GLY A 50 10.51 -4.62 1.82
CA GLY A 50 9.17 -4.42 1.26
C GLY A 50 8.14 -3.95 2.28
N CYS A 51 8.12 -4.53 3.48
CA CYS A 51 7.25 -4.09 4.57
C CYS A 51 7.58 -2.66 5.01
N SER A 52 8.86 -2.29 5.04
CA SER A 52 9.28 -0.92 5.36
C SER A 52 8.83 0.08 4.31
N SER A 53 8.94 -0.27 3.02
CA SER A 53 8.42 0.53 1.91
C SER A 53 6.90 0.71 2.00
N LEU A 54 6.16 -0.36 2.27
CA LEU A 54 4.71 -0.31 2.44
C LEU A 54 4.27 0.57 3.60
N ALA A 55 4.97 0.50 4.74
CA ALA A 55 4.68 1.34 5.90
C ALA A 55 4.82 2.83 5.55
N TRP A 56 5.87 3.18 4.80
CA TRP A 56 6.04 4.54 4.30
C TRP A 56 4.94 4.95 3.31
N GLN A 57 4.58 4.09 2.36
CA GLN A 57 3.51 4.38 1.38
C GLN A 57 2.16 4.59 2.07
N LEU A 58 1.83 3.78 3.08
CA LEU A 58 0.60 3.94 3.86
C LEU A 58 0.59 5.26 4.64
N ASN A 59 1.71 5.64 5.25
CA ASN A 59 1.84 6.93 5.95
C ASN A 59 1.67 8.12 5.00
N GLU A 60 2.27 8.07 3.81
CA GLU A 60 2.10 9.11 2.81
C GLU A 60 0.66 9.20 2.30
N LEU A 61 0.00 8.05 2.12
CA LEU A 61 -1.39 8.01 1.70
C LEU A 61 -2.32 8.58 2.78
N ASP A 62 -2.06 8.28 4.06
CA ASP A 62 -2.80 8.84 5.20
C ASP A 62 -2.65 10.37 5.25
N THR A 63 -1.40 10.84 5.15
CA THR A 63 -1.08 12.27 5.08
C THR A 63 -1.79 12.96 3.90
N ALA A 64 -1.88 12.29 2.75
CA ALA A 64 -2.58 12.82 1.58
C ALA A 64 -4.10 12.90 1.80
N VAL A 65 -4.69 11.90 2.45
CA VAL A 65 -6.12 11.91 2.82
C VAL A 65 -6.42 13.03 3.81
N ASP A 66 -5.54 13.24 4.79
CA ASP A 66 -5.69 14.32 5.77
C ASP A 66 -5.64 15.70 5.10
N ARG A 67 -4.67 15.95 4.21
CA ARG A 67 -4.61 17.19 3.43
C ARG A 67 -5.83 17.37 2.53
N ALA A 68 -6.33 16.30 1.92
CA ALA A 68 -7.52 16.36 1.09
C ALA A 68 -8.78 16.67 1.93
N SER A 69 -8.81 16.24 3.19
CA SER A 69 -9.92 16.50 4.12
C SER A 69 -10.05 17.97 4.53
N GLU A 70 -8.98 18.76 4.44
CA GLU A 70 -9.00 20.21 4.71
C GLU A 70 -9.80 20.98 3.64
N ASN A 71 -9.80 20.50 2.40
CA ASN A 71 -10.54 21.10 1.29
C ASN A 71 -11.19 20.04 0.38
N PRO A 72 -12.19 19.28 0.85
CA PRO A 72 -12.73 18.12 0.15
C PRO A 72 -13.39 18.46 -1.20
N GLN A 73 -14.00 19.65 -1.28
CA GLN A 73 -14.69 20.14 -2.48
C GLN A 73 -13.73 20.27 -3.68
N ARG A 74 -12.45 20.58 -3.45
CA ARG A 74 -11.44 20.67 -4.51
C ARG A 74 -11.21 19.32 -5.20
N PHE A 75 -11.43 18.23 -4.47
CA PHE A 75 -11.18 16.86 -4.90
C PHE A 75 -12.49 16.07 -5.13
N ASN A 76 -13.65 16.73 -5.04
CA ASN A 76 -14.97 16.08 -5.08
C ASN A 76 -15.12 14.91 -4.09
N LEU A 77 -14.54 15.03 -2.90
CA LEU A 77 -14.58 13.99 -1.87
C LEU A 77 -15.73 14.22 -0.89
N THR A 78 -16.54 13.18 -0.68
CA THR A 78 -17.59 13.21 0.35
C THR A 78 -17.05 12.76 1.71
N PRO A 79 -17.74 13.07 2.83
CA PRO A 79 -17.37 12.55 4.14
C PRO A 79 -17.31 11.02 4.20
N GLU A 80 -18.20 10.33 3.48
CA GLU A 80 -18.25 8.88 3.38
C GLU A 80 -17.01 8.34 2.66
N GLU A 81 -16.60 9.00 1.57
CA GLU A 81 -15.40 8.64 0.81
C GLU A 81 -14.14 8.82 1.67
N LEU A 82 -13.98 9.95 2.35
CA LEU A 82 -12.86 10.18 3.28
C LEU A 82 -12.81 9.13 4.40
N SER A 83 -13.98 8.77 4.95
CA SER A 83 -14.09 7.74 5.99
C SER A 83 -13.72 6.35 5.45
N SER A 84 -14.13 6.03 4.22
CA SER A 84 -13.78 4.80 3.53
C SER A 84 -12.27 4.69 3.31
N ARG A 85 -11.63 5.78 2.86
CA ARG A 85 -10.17 5.85 2.66
C ARG A 85 -9.41 5.63 3.96
N ARG A 86 -9.76 6.34 5.03
CA ARG A 86 -9.14 6.17 6.36
C ARG A 86 -9.28 4.75 6.89
N ARG A 87 -10.47 4.14 6.75
CA ARG A 87 -10.70 2.75 7.18
C ARG A 87 -9.87 1.75 6.39
N TRP A 88 -9.57 2.03 5.13
CA TRP A 88 -8.75 1.14 4.33
C TRP A 88 -7.25 1.22 4.68
N ILE A 89 -6.79 2.40 5.09
CA ILE A 89 -5.38 2.62 5.49
C ILE A 89 -5.07 1.99 6.86
N ALA A 90 -6.03 2.05 7.80
CA ALA A 90 -5.92 1.53 9.16
C ALA A 90 -5.87 0.00 9.24
#